data_AF-A0A9E5GIQ4-F1
#
_entry.id   AF-A0A9E5GIQ4-F1
#
_cell.length_a   1.000
_cell.length_b   1.000
_cell.length_c   1.000
_cell.angle_alpha   90.00
_cell.angle_beta   90.00
_cell.angle_gamma   90.00
#
_symmetry.space_group_name_H-M   'P 1'
#
loop_
_entity.id
_entity.type
_entity.pdbx_description
1 polymer ?
#
loop_
_entity_poly.entity_id
_entity_poly.type
_entity_poly.pdbx_seq_one_letter_code
_entity_poly.pdbx_strand_id
1 'polypeptide(L)'
;MVLIPRSDPQNRWSGILHGGYGQEIEKKIHYLFDGKKQSVKDIYASCKKRRGRSRYLLSVSVEVFNKEGQQIPARLVFVRNRSNRKDYLVLISTDMSIDEDEIIRLYGKRWAIEVFFKVAKSYLRIVKGCSSRSYDAITAHTAITCAGYIMLAELQRFQEDSRSLGDLFYDTFDELKDITYQESLILILSALLEAVSDALSLPDEQHQKLVEIFISSIPPLLAKRLEFAA
;
A
#
# COMPACT_ATOMS: atom_id res chain seq x y z
N MET A 1 1.11 -13.75 18.73
CA MET A 1 1.78 -12.43 18.69
C MET A 1 2.80 -12.49 17.58
N VAL A 2 2.69 -11.65 16.56
CA VAL A 2 3.68 -11.66 15.48
C VAL A 2 4.27 -10.27 15.34
N LEU A 3 5.59 -10.21 15.50
CA LEU A 3 6.40 -9.01 15.48
C LEU A 3 6.65 -8.60 14.03
N ILE A 4 6.46 -7.32 13.70
CA ILE A 4 6.96 -6.72 12.47
C ILE A 4 8.19 -5.89 12.86
N PRO A 5 9.42 -6.43 12.71
CA PRO A 5 10.62 -5.66 13.01
C PRO A 5 10.92 -4.64 11.91
N ARG A 6 11.55 -3.53 12.33
CA ARG A 6 12.22 -2.55 11.46
C ARG A 6 13.25 -3.30 10.60
N SER A 7 13.40 -2.91 9.35
CA SER A 7 14.38 -3.47 8.40
C SER A 7 15.81 -3.13 8.82
N ASP A 8 16.31 -3.80 9.85
CA ASP A 8 17.67 -3.65 10.37
C ASP A 8 18.41 -4.99 10.25
N PRO A 9 19.47 -5.10 9.42
CA PRO A 9 20.15 -6.37 9.11
C PRO A 9 20.79 -7.08 10.30
N GLN A 10 20.94 -6.41 11.46
CA GLN A 10 21.69 -6.93 12.61
C GLN A 10 20.83 -7.59 13.71
N ASN A 11 19.50 -7.52 13.66
CA ASN A 11 18.65 -8.07 14.72
C ASN A 11 18.06 -9.44 14.35
N ARG A 12 18.84 -10.51 14.53
CA ARG A 12 18.33 -11.89 14.55
C ARG A 12 17.57 -12.14 15.85
N TRP A 13 16.24 -12.14 15.80
CA TRP A 13 15.42 -12.75 16.85
C TRP A 13 14.45 -13.80 16.30
N SER A 14 14.65 -15.03 16.76
CA SER A 14 13.84 -16.22 16.50
C SER A 14 12.51 -16.17 17.24
N GLY A 15 11.40 -16.33 16.53
CA GLY A 15 10.07 -16.38 17.13
C GLY A 15 8.95 -16.74 16.17
N ILE A 16 9.13 -17.77 15.33
CA ILE A 16 8.02 -18.49 14.69
C ILE A 16 8.30 -19.98 14.90
N LEU A 17 7.51 -20.62 15.76
CA LEU A 17 7.43 -22.07 15.85
C LEU A 17 5.99 -22.46 15.55
N HIS A 18 5.79 -23.27 14.51
CA HIS A 18 4.75 -24.30 14.48
C HIS A 18 5.35 -25.54 13.81
N GLY A 19 5.27 -26.67 14.52
CA GLY A 19 5.41 -28.01 13.96
C GLY A 19 6.55 -28.85 14.54
N GLY A 20 6.24 -29.65 15.57
CA GLY A 20 6.96 -30.88 15.91
C GLY A 20 7.80 -30.83 17.19
N TYR A 21 7.35 -31.60 18.18
CA TYR A 21 8.04 -32.00 19.41
C TYR A 21 8.17 -30.95 20.53
N GLY A 22 7.67 -31.35 21.70
CA GLY A 22 7.43 -30.51 22.87
C GLY A 22 8.67 -29.78 23.39
N GLN A 23 8.50 -28.49 23.63
CA GLN A 23 8.43 -27.88 24.97
C GLN A 23 8.03 -26.41 24.79
N GLU A 24 6.80 -26.08 25.17
CA GLU A 24 6.31 -24.69 25.22
C GLU A 24 6.94 -23.98 26.42
N ILE A 25 7.90 -23.09 26.17
CA ILE A 25 8.29 -22.08 27.14
C ILE A 25 7.41 -20.85 26.86
N GLU A 26 6.16 -20.86 27.35
CA GLU A 26 5.33 -19.64 27.40
C GLU A 26 5.93 -18.66 28.42
N LYS A 27 6.97 -17.92 28.01
CA LYS A 27 7.43 -16.77 28.79
C LYS A 27 6.32 -15.71 28.69
N LYS A 28 5.55 -15.50 29.77
CA LYS A 28 4.49 -14.47 29.80
C LYS A 28 5.11 -13.09 29.56
N ILE A 29 4.94 -12.56 28.36
CA ILE A 29 5.42 -11.23 27.99
C ILE A 29 4.47 -10.20 28.60
N HIS A 30 5.03 -9.32 29.42
CA HIS A 30 4.33 -8.17 29.98
C HIS A 30 4.74 -6.89 29.26
N TYR A 31 3.76 -6.01 29.07
CA TYR A 31 3.89 -4.72 28.42
C TYR A 31 3.70 -3.63 29.46
N LEU A 32 4.46 -2.55 29.36
CA LEU A 32 4.19 -1.38 30.18
C LEU A 32 3.12 -0.54 29.48
N PHE A 33 1.93 -0.51 30.07
CA PHE A 33 0.77 0.23 29.59
C PHE A 33 0.25 1.09 30.75
N ASP A 34 0.12 2.41 30.52
CA ASP A 34 -0.22 3.39 31.57
C ASP A 34 0.64 3.25 32.84
N GLY A 35 1.94 3.01 32.67
CA GLY A 35 2.89 2.83 33.77
C GLY A 35 2.76 1.52 34.55
N LYS A 36 1.85 0.61 34.13
CA LYS A 36 1.63 -0.70 34.76
C LYS A 36 2.07 -1.83 33.84
N LYS A 37 2.75 -2.83 34.40
CA LYS A 37 3.06 -4.07 33.67
C LYS A 37 1.80 -4.90 33.54
N GLN A 38 1.31 -5.07 32.32
CA GLN A 38 0.07 -5.76 32.00
C GLN A 38 0.26 -6.79 30.89
N SER A 39 -0.56 -7.85 30.89
CA SER A 39 -0.58 -8.78 29.76
C SER A 39 -1.40 -8.20 28.60
N VAL A 40 -1.20 -8.75 27.40
CA VAL A 40 -2.00 -8.39 26.21
C VAL A 40 -3.50 -8.58 26.48
N LYS A 41 -3.87 -9.62 27.24
CA LYS A 41 -5.28 -9.91 27.57
C LYS A 41 -5.87 -8.87 28.51
N ASP A 42 -5.10 -8.39 29.48
CA ASP A 42 -5.55 -7.38 30.44
C ASP A 42 -5.71 -6.01 29.76
N ILE A 43 -4.77 -5.65 28.88
CA ILE A 43 -4.84 -4.44 28.06
C ILE A 43 -6.06 -4.51 27.14
N TYR A 44 -6.28 -5.66 26.50
CA TYR A 44 -7.47 -5.86 25.69
C TYR A 44 -8.75 -5.72 26.51
N ALA A 45 -8.82 -6.30 27.71
CA ALA A 45 -10.02 -6.25 28.55
C ALA A 45 -10.34 -4.81 29.02
N SER A 46 -9.33 -4.08 29.46
CA SER A 46 -9.45 -2.72 30.01
C SER A 46 -9.83 -1.66 28.98
N CYS A 47 -9.42 -1.82 27.72
CA CYS A 47 -9.65 -0.82 26.69
C CYS A 47 -11.01 -0.95 25.99
N LYS A 48 -11.61 0.18 25.59
CA LYS A 48 -12.82 0.21 24.76
C LYS A 48 -12.47 -0.11 23.30
N LYS A 49 -13.20 -1.05 22.70
CA LYS A 49 -12.97 -1.50 21.32
C LYS A 49 -13.78 -0.67 20.33
N ARG A 50 -13.26 -0.52 19.12
CA ARG A 50 -13.97 0.08 17.99
C ARG A 50 -15.18 -0.76 17.61
N ARG A 51 -16.30 -0.10 17.35
CA ARG A 51 -17.55 -0.73 16.89
C ARG A 51 -17.56 -0.86 15.35
N GLY A 52 -18.48 -1.67 14.83
CA GLY A 52 -18.69 -1.81 13.37
C GLY A 52 -17.59 -2.57 12.64
N ARG A 53 -17.49 -2.34 11.32
CA ARG A 53 -16.58 -3.05 10.38
C ARG A 53 -15.17 -2.43 10.28
N SER A 54 -14.68 -1.82 11.35
CA SER A 54 -13.29 -1.32 11.43
C SER A 54 -12.28 -2.43 11.10
N ARG A 55 -11.18 -2.12 10.40
CA ARG A 55 -10.13 -3.10 10.05
C ARG A 55 -9.44 -3.72 11.27
N TYR A 56 -9.36 -2.96 12.36
CA TYR A 56 -8.88 -3.41 13.67
C TYR A 56 -9.88 -3.09 14.79
N LEU A 57 -9.75 -3.81 15.90
CA LEU A 57 -10.57 -3.71 17.13
C LEU A 57 -10.05 -2.65 18.09
N LEU A 58 -8.73 -2.60 18.29
CA LEU A 58 -8.06 -1.76 19.28
C LEU A 58 -6.64 -1.45 18.78
N SER A 59 -6.16 -0.24 19.03
CA SER A 59 -4.78 0.18 18.84
C SER A 59 -4.34 0.89 20.11
N VAL A 60 -3.20 0.49 20.68
CA VAL A 60 -2.67 1.06 21.93
C VAL A 60 -1.16 1.19 21.85
N SER A 61 -0.64 2.30 22.34
CA SER A 61 0.79 2.50 22.57
C SER A 61 1.19 1.83 23.88
N VAL A 62 2.27 1.06 23.85
CA VAL A 62 2.85 0.35 24.97
C VAL A 62 4.36 0.51 24.94
N GLU A 63 5.04 0.20 26.03
CA GLU A 63 6.48 0.02 26.02
C GLU A 63 6.84 -1.45 26.22
N VAL A 64 7.81 -1.91 25.44
CA VAL A 64 8.39 -3.24 25.55
C VAL A 64 9.84 -3.14 25.98
N PHE A 65 10.31 -4.12 26.74
CA PHE A 65 11.70 -4.18 27.17
C PHE A 65 12.51 -5.03 26.18
N ASN A 66 13.63 -4.51 25.69
CA ASN A 66 14.58 -5.29 24.92
C ASN A 66 15.37 -6.26 25.83
N LYS A 67 16.27 -7.05 25.26
CA LYS A 67 17.09 -7.99 26.05
C LYS A 67 18.09 -7.32 26.98
N GLU A 68 18.42 -6.07 26.71
CA GLU A 68 19.32 -5.22 27.48
C GLU A 68 18.58 -4.42 28.56
N GLY A 69 17.25 -4.59 28.68
CA GLY A 69 16.40 -3.88 29.63
C GLY A 69 15.98 -2.47 29.21
N GLN A 70 16.32 -2.03 27.99
CA GLN A 70 15.91 -0.73 27.46
C GLN A 70 14.43 -0.75 27.05
N GLN A 71 13.73 0.33 27.39
CA GLN A 71 12.34 0.56 26.96
C GLN A 71 12.30 0.99 25.50
N ILE A 72 11.48 0.29 24.72
CA ILE A 72 11.22 0.59 23.32
C ILE A 72 9.71 0.87 23.18
N PRO A 73 9.31 2.04 22.65
CA PRO A 73 7.91 2.30 22.37
C PRO A 73 7.43 1.37 21.27
N ALA A 74 6.22 0.84 21.44
CA ALA A 74 5.59 -0.04 20.49
C ALA A 74 4.08 0.21 20.43
N ARG A 75 3.45 -0.18 19.34
CA ARG A 75 2.01 -0.13 19.13
C ARG A 75 1.49 -1.56 19.02
N LEU A 76 0.51 -1.90 19.85
CA LEU A 76 -0.25 -3.14 19.72
C LEU A 76 -1.51 -2.85 18.91
N VAL A 77 -1.69 -3.59 17.81
CA VAL A 77 -2.87 -3.52 16.95
C VAL A 77 -3.62 -4.84 17.02
N PHE A 78 -4.83 -4.80 17.53
CA PHE A 78 -5.71 -5.96 17.69
C PHE A 78 -6.60 -6.12 16.47
N VAL A 79 -6.44 -7.20 15.72
CA VAL A 79 -7.15 -7.48 14.47
C VAL A 79 -8.13 -8.62 14.69
N ARG A 80 -9.30 -8.56 14.03
CA ARG A 80 -10.24 -9.69 14.09
C ARG A 80 -9.64 -10.91 13.40
N ASN A 81 -9.74 -12.07 14.03
CA ASN A 81 -9.36 -13.31 13.37
C ASN A 81 -10.44 -13.65 12.32
N ARG A 82 -10.02 -13.78 11.05
CA ARG A 82 -10.92 -14.06 9.92
C ARG A 82 -11.50 -15.47 9.99
N SER A 83 -10.71 -16.42 10.48
CA SER A 83 -11.10 -17.83 10.60
C SER A 83 -11.98 -18.08 11.82
N ASN A 84 -11.71 -17.39 12.94
CA ASN A 84 -12.50 -17.50 14.16
C ASN A 84 -12.92 -16.11 14.67
N ARG A 85 -14.16 -15.70 14.42
CA ARG A 85 -14.65 -14.37 14.81
C ARG A 85 -14.76 -14.12 16.31
N LYS A 86 -14.70 -15.16 17.15
CA LYS A 86 -14.65 -15.02 18.61
C LYS A 86 -13.25 -14.69 19.13
N ASP A 87 -12.24 -14.81 18.26
CA ASP A 87 -10.83 -14.68 18.58
C ASP A 87 -10.21 -13.45 17.87
N TYR A 88 -9.03 -13.04 18.31
CA TYR A 88 -8.31 -11.89 17.77
C TYR A 88 -6.82 -12.19 17.60
N LEU A 89 -6.23 -11.54 16.60
CA LEU A 89 -4.79 -11.52 16.38
C LEU A 89 -4.22 -10.22 16.95
N VAL A 90 -3.01 -10.29 17.48
CA VAL A 90 -2.30 -9.10 17.98
C VAL A 90 -1.02 -8.94 17.20
N LEU A 91 -0.96 -7.82 16.49
CA LEU A 91 0.21 -7.33 15.77
C LEU A 91 0.92 -6.31 16.65
N ILE A 92 2.25 -6.28 16.55
CA ILE A 92 3.08 -5.31 17.26
C ILE A 92 4.02 -4.64 16.27
N SER A 93 4.08 -3.32 16.33
CA SER A 93 5.04 -2.48 15.60
C SER A 93 5.87 -1.68 16.59
N THR A 94 7.19 -1.65 16.42
CA THR A 94 8.06 -0.70 17.15
C THR A 94 8.21 0.63 16.41
N ASP A 95 7.71 0.70 15.17
CA ASP A 95 7.64 1.94 14.43
C ASP A 95 6.30 2.64 14.72
N MET A 96 6.40 3.78 15.41
CA MET A 96 5.25 4.58 15.83
C MET A 96 4.77 5.54 14.73
N SER A 97 5.55 5.71 13.65
CA SER A 97 5.22 6.59 12.52
C SER A 97 4.22 5.97 11.54
N ILE A 98 4.14 4.64 11.53
CA ILE A 98 3.28 3.87 10.61
C ILE A 98 1.86 3.80 11.17
N ASP A 99 0.86 4.01 10.33
CA ASP A 99 -0.55 3.88 10.69
C ASP A 99 -0.97 2.41 10.89
N GLU A 100 -2.09 2.18 11.58
CA GLU A 100 -2.54 0.83 11.88
C GLU A 100 -2.90 0.01 10.62
N ASP A 101 -3.44 0.65 9.59
CA ASP A 101 -3.82 -0.04 8.37
C ASP A 101 -2.59 -0.48 7.57
N GLU A 102 -1.53 0.33 7.55
CA GLU A 102 -0.25 -0.08 6.99
C GLU A 102 0.44 -1.17 7.81
N ILE A 103 0.37 -1.13 9.14
CA ILE A 103 0.86 -2.24 9.99
C ILE A 103 0.16 -3.55 9.60
N ILE A 104 -1.16 -3.53 9.41
CA ILE A 104 -1.94 -4.69 8.97
C ILE A 104 -1.55 -5.11 7.55
N ARG A 105 -1.35 -4.15 6.63
CA ARG A 105 -0.96 -4.42 5.25
C ARG A 105 0.42 -5.08 5.17
N LEU A 106 1.41 -4.52 5.89
CA LEU A 106 2.76 -5.07 5.99
C LEU A 106 2.75 -6.47 6.57
N TYR A 107 1.93 -6.70 7.61
CA TYR A 107 1.74 -8.03 8.15
C TYR A 107 1.18 -9.02 7.12
N GLY A 108 0.23 -8.57 6.28
CA GLY A 108 -0.33 -9.38 5.21
C GLY A 108 0.72 -9.93 4.24
N LYS A 109 1.81 -9.19 4.00
CA LYS A 109 2.93 -9.63 3.14
C LYS A 109 3.68 -10.83 3.73
N ARG A 110 3.59 -11.11 5.04
CA ARG A 110 4.26 -12.25 5.68
C ARG A 110 3.85 -13.59 5.08
N TRP A 111 2.61 -13.73 4.60
CA TRP A 111 2.14 -14.99 3.99
C TRP A 111 3.00 -15.43 2.78
N ALA A 112 3.64 -14.47 2.09
CA ALA A 112 4.51 -14.76 0.96
C ALA A 112 5.64 -15.75 1.33
N ILE A 113 6.14 -15.72 2.57
CA ILE A 113 7.20 -16.66 2.99
C ILE A 113 6.68 -18.11 3.10
N GLU A 114 5.41 -18.29 3.47
CA GLU A 114 4.79 -19.60 3.55
C GLU A 114 4.55 -20.17 2.14
N VAL A 115 4.15 -19.30 1.21
CA VAL A 115 4.06 -19.64 -0.22
C VAL A 115 5.44 -20.00 -0.77
N PHE A 116 6.47 -19.20 -0.48
CA PHE A 116 7.86 -19.50 -0.85
C PHE A 116 8.27 -20.89 -0.35
N PHE A 117 8.10 -21.20 0.95
CA PHE A 117 8.49 -22.49 1.48
C PHE A 117 7.67 -23.65 0.91
N LYS A 118 6.38 -23.43 0.62
CA LYS A 118 5.56 -24.43 -0.08
C LYS A 118 6.12 -24.72 -1.47
N VAL A 119 6.44 -23.68 -2.24
CA VAL A 119 6.98 -23.82 -3.60
C VAL A 119 8.37 -24.43 -3.58
N ALA A 120 9.25 -23.95 -2.70
CA ALA A 120 10.61 -24.42 -2.57
C ALA A 120 10.69 -25.91 -2.21
N LYS A 121 9.82 -26.38 -1.31
CA LYS A 121 9.76 -27.80 -0.93
C LYS A 121 9.12 -28.67 -2.00
N SER A 122 7.97 -28.26 -2.53
CA SER A 122 7.17 -29.10 -3.44
C SER A 122 7.71 -29.13 -4.86
N TYR A 123 8.13 -27.99 -5.40
CA TYR A 123 8.48 -27.86 -6.82
C TYR A 123 9.98 -27.70 -7.03
N LEU A 124 10.65 -26.88 -6.22
CA LEU A 124 12.09 -26.63 -6.39
C LEU A 124 12.97 -27.64 -5.63
N ARG A 125 12.35 -28.60 -4.94
CA ARG A 125 13.01 -29.71 -4.25
C ARG A 125 14.15 -29.25 -3.33
N ILE A 126 13.99 -28.12 -2.63
CA ILE A 126 15.06 -27.56 -1.78
C ILE A 126 15.61 -28.56 -0.75
N VAL A 127 14.75 -29.46 -0.25
CA VAL A 127 15.11 -30.49 0.74
C VAL A 127 15.63 -31.78 0.09
N LYS A 128 15.07 -32.18 -1.06
CA LYS A 128 15.35 -33.49 -1.69
C LYS A 128 16.25 -33.40 -2.94
N GLY A 129 16.66 -32.20 -3.32
CA GLY A 129 17.41 -31.91 -4.55
C GLY A 129 18.93 -32.03 -4.39
N CYS A 130 19.43 -31.96 -3.16
CA CYS A 130 20.85 -32.13 -2.85
C CYS A 130 21.00 -33.12 -1.68
N SER A 131 21.60 -34.27 -1.96
CA SER A 131 21.95 -35.30 -0.97
C SER A 131 23.42 -35.27 -0.57
N SER A 132 24.13 -34.19 -0.93
CA SER A 132 25.54 -34.03 -0.58
C SER A 132 25.73 -33.88 0.92
N ARG A 133 26.88 -34.35 1.43
CA ARG A 133 27.29 -34.17 2.83
C ARG A 133 28.15 -32.92 3.04
N SER A 134 28.54 -32.24 1.95
CA SER A 134 29.30 -30.99 2.02
C SER A 134 28.39 -29.82 2.35
N TYR A 135 28.76 -29.03 3.36
CA TYR A 135 28.04 -27.83 3.75
C TYR A 135 27.96 -26.80 2.61
N ASP A 136 29.05 -26.65 1.86
CA ASP A 136 29.11 -25.72 0.72
C ASP A 136 28.15 -26.14 -0.39
N ALA A 137 28.05 -27.44 -0.66
CA ALA A 137 27.12 -27.97 -1.67
C ALA A 137 25.66 -27.75 -1.28
N ILE A 138 25.31 -27.95 0.01
CA ILE A 138 23.95 -27.70 0.52
C ILE A 138 23.62 -26.21 0.46
N THR A 139 24.59 -25.35 0.82
CA THR A 139 24.43 -23.89 0.79
C THR A 139 24.26 -23.39 -0.65
N ALA A 140 25.08 -23.86 -1.58
CA ALA A 140 24.97 -23.54 -3.00
C ALA A 140 23.62 -23.99 -3.59
N HIS A 141 23.17 -25.22 -3.30
CA HIS A 141 21.86 -25.71 -3.73
C HIS A 141 20.70 -24.85 -3.19
N THR A 142 20.79 -24.45 -1.92
CA THR A 142 19.81 -23.56 -1.29
C THR A 142 19.78 -22.19 -1.99
N ALA A 143 20.95 -21.60 -2.26
CA ALA A 143 21.07 -20.32 -2.95
C ALA A 143 20.50 -20.38 -4.37
N ILE A 144 20.83 -21.44 -5.13
CA ILE A 144 20.31 -21.67 -6.48
C ILE A 144 18.78 -21.82 -6.44
N THR A 145 18.25 -22.56 -5.48
CA THR A 145 16.80 -22.72 -5.31
C THR A 145 16.11 -21.39 -5.01
N CYS A 146 16.69 -20.55 -4.14
CA CYS A 146 16.18 -19.23 -3.83
C CYS A 146 16.20 -18.32 -5.07
N ALA A 147 17.30 -18.30 -5.83
CA ALA A 147 17.40 -17.54 -7.08
C ALA A 147 16.39 -18.00 -8.13
N GLY A 148 16.23 -19.32 -8.26
CA GLY A 148 15.22 -19.93 -9.13
C GLY A 148 13.79 -19.52 -8.76
N TYR A 149 13.47 -19.47 -7.46
CA TYR A 149 12.19 -18.95 -7.00
C TYR A 149 12.00 -17.47 -7.35
N ILE A 150 13.02 -16.63 -7.14
CA ILE A 150 12.93 -15.19 -7.45
C ILE A 150 12.62 -14.99 -8.94
N MET A 151 13.32 -15.70 -9.83
CA MET A 151 13.05 -15.64 -11.27
C MET A 151 11.62 -16.08 -11.61
N LEU A 152 11.15 -17.18 -11.04
CA LEU A 152 9.78 -17.67 -11.26
C LEU A 152 8.72 -16.70 -10.73
N ALA A 153 8.93 -16.14 -9.54
CA ALA A 153 8.02 -15.18 -8.94
C ALA A 153 7.94 -13.89 -9.78
N GLU A 154 9.05 -13.44 -10.35
CA GLU A 154 9.07 -12.28 -11.23
C GLU A 154 8.38 -12.56 -12.57
N LEU A 155 8.64 -13.72 -13.19
CA LEU A 155 7.93 -14.15 -14.39
C LEU A 155 6.41 -14.26 -14.17
N GLN A 156 5.99 -14.80 -13.01
CA GLN A 156 4.58 -14.85 -12.65
C GLN A 156 3.98 -13.43 -12.56
N ARG A 157 4.69 -12.49 -11.94
CA ARG A 157 4.23 -11.09 -11.86
C ARG A 157 4.12 -10.45 -13.23
N PHE A 158 5.06 -10.69 -14.13
CA PHE A 158 4.97 -10.20 -15.51
C PHE A 158 3.76 -10.77 -16.27
N GLN A 159 3.39 -12.03 -16.02
CA GLN A 159 2.29 -12.68 -16.74
C GLN A 159 0.91 -12.42 -16.14
N GLU A 160 0.79 -12.28 -14.81
CA GLU A 160 -0.50 -12.22 -14.10
C GLU A 160 -0.85 -10.83 -13.52
N ASP A 161 0.11 -9.91 -13.35
CA ASP A 161 -0.18 -8.60 -12.74
C ASP A 161 -0.75 -7.62 -13.77
N SER A 162 -2.06 -7.37 -13.70
CA SER A 162 -2.77 -6.40 -14.56
C SER A 162 -2.36 -4.95 -14.34
N ARG A 163 -1.54 -4.64 -13.32
CA ARG A 163 -1.06 -3.28 -13.04
C ARG A 163 -0.12 -2.73 -14.11
N SER A 164 0.54 -3.58 -14.90
CA SER A 164 1.30 -3.13 -16.08
C SER A 164 0.40 -2.50 -17.16
N LEU A 165 -0.89 -2.86 -17.19
CA LEU A 165 -1.88 -2.27 -18.09
C LEU A 165 -2.57 -1.04 -17.47
N GLY A 166 -2.40 -0.81 -16.17
CA GLY A 166 -2.96 0.34 -15.46
C GLY A 166 -2.28 1.64 -15.84
N ASP A 167 -0.95 1.65 -15.93
CA ASP A 167 -0.21 2.85 -16.40
C ASP A 167 -0.53 3.14 -17.86
N LEU A 168 -0.58 2.13 -18.73
CA LEU A 168 -1.05 2.28 -20.12
C LEU A 168 -2.50 2.79 -20.17
N PHE A 169 -3.36 2.37 -19.25
CA PHE A 169 -4.72 2.88 -19.14
C PHE A 169 -4.77 4.36 -18.72
N TYR A 170 -3.90 4.81 -17.80
CA TYR A 170 -3.81 6.22 -17.43
C TYR A 170 -3.22 7.07 -18.55
N ASP A 171 -2.17 6.60 -19.22
CA ASP A 171 -1.58 7.28 -20.37
C ASP A 171 -2.59 7.41 -21.52
N THR A 172 -3.32 6.33 -21.83
CA THR A 172 -4.40 6.36 -22.83
C THR A 172 -5.61 7.20 -22.38
N PHE A 173 -5.91 7.27 -21.08
CA PHE A 173 -6.98 8.13 -20.56
C PHE A 173 -6.62 9.62 -20.60
N ASP A 174 -5.36 9.97 -20.34
CA ASP A 174 -4.85 11.34 -20.49
C ASP A 174 -4.84 11.75 -21.98
N GLU A 175 -4.52 10.83 -22.90
CA GLU A 175 -4.68 11.06 -24.34
C GLU A 175 -6.15 11.13 -24.79
N LEU A 176 -7.05 10.36 -24.17
CA LEU A 176 -8.50 10.35 -24.43
C LEU A 176 -9.26 11.47 -23.71
N LYS A 177 -8.58 12.37 -23.02
CA LYS A 177 -9.23 13.47 -22.32
C LYS A 177 -9.95 14.37 -23.34
N ASP A 178 -11.27 14.31 -23.35
CA ASP A 178 -12.11 15.17 -24.17
C ASP A 178 -11.78 16.65 -23.93
N ILE A 179 -11.78 17.42 -25.03
CA ILE A 179 -11.66 18.88 -25.01
C ILE A 179 -12.70 19.42 -24.02
N THR A 180 -12.26 20.20 -23.04
CA THR A 180 -13.17 20.72 -22.02
C THR A 180 -14.22 21.65 -22.66
N TYR A 181 -15.37 21.81 -22.01
CA TYR A 181 -16.44 22.70 -22.50
C TYR A 181 -15.93 24.13 -22.78
N GLN A 182 -14.98 24.61 -21.97
CA GLN A 182 -14.35 25.91 -22.15
C GLN A 182 -13.48 25.95 -23.43
N GLU A 183 -12.61 24.98 -23.62
CA GLU A 183 -11.73 24.90 -24.79
C GLU A 183 -12.53 24.73 -26.09
N SER A 184 -13.59 23.91 -26.07
CA SER A 184 -14.49 23.73 -27.22
C SER A 184 -15.26 25.01 -27.57
N LEU A 185 -15.72 25.78 -26.58
CA LEU A 185 -16.34 27.09 -26.83
C LEU A 185 -15.36 28.08 -27.47
N ILE A 186 -14.11 28.13 -27.01
CA ILE A 186 -13.08 28.99 -27.59
C ILE A 186 -12.82 28.61 -29.04
N LEU A 187 -12.67 27.31 -29.34
CA LEU A 187 -12.44 26.81 -30.70
C LEU A 187 -13.61 27.14 -31.65
N ILE A 188 -14.86 27.03 -31.17
CA ILE A 188 -16.03 27.40 -31.96
C ILE A 188 -16.07 28.90 -32.22
N LEU A 189 -15.76 29.73 -31.21
CA LEU A 189 -15.72 31.18 -31.37
C LEU A 189 -14.59 31.64 -32.28
N SER A 190 -13.40 31.04 -32.20
CA SER A 190 -12.29 31.34 -33.11
C SER A 190 -12.63 30.95 -34.55
N ALA A 191 -13.21 29.77 -34.76
CA ALA A 191 -13.63 29.33 -36.10
C ALA A 191 -14.75 30.22 -36.68
N LEU A 192 -15.68 30.69 -35.83
CA LEU A 192 -16.71 31.65 -36.24
C LEU A 192 -16.10 32.99 -36.64
N LEU A 193 -15.14 33.51 -35.87
CA LEU A 193 -14.46 34.77 -36.18
C LEU A 193 -13.69 34.68 -37.49
N GLU A 194 -12.98 33.57 -37.72
CA GLU A 194 -12.26 33.33 -38.97
C GLU A 194 -13.22 33.27 -40.16
N ALA A 195 -14.33 32.53 -40.05
CA ALA A 195 -15.35 32.48 -41.11
C ALA A 195 -16.01 33.84 -41.40
N VAL A 196 -16.26 34.65 -40.37
CA VAL A 196 -16.84 36.00 -40.52
C VAL A 196 -15.82 36.97 -41.13
N SER A 197 -14.55 36.88 -40.72
CA SER A 197 -13.44 37.64 -41.30
C SER A 197 -13.32 37.35 -42.80
N ASP A 198 -13.30 36.07 -43.18
CA ASP A 198 -13.19 35.63 -44.57
C ASP A 198 -14.40 36.09 -45.41
N ALA A 199 -15.62 35.94 -44.87
CA ALA A 199 -16.84 36.30 -45.60
C ALA A 199 -17.01 37.82 -45.79
N LEU A 200 -16.49 38.63 -44.87
CA LEU A 200 -16.64 40.10 -44.88
C LEU A 200 -15.36 40.85 -45.25
N SER A 201 -14.25 40.14 -45.49
CA SER A 201 -12.91 40.71 -45.74
C SER A 201 -12.53 41.78 -44.71
N LEU A 202 -12.81 41.51 -43.43
CA LEU A 202 -12.54 42.46 -42.36
C LEU A 202 -11.03 42.53 -42.08
N PRO A 203 -10.45 43.74 -41.95
CA PRO A 203 -9.08 43.88 -41.48
C PRO A 203 -8.98 43.57 -39.99
N ASP A 204 -7.84 43.00 -39.56
CA ASP A 204 -7.62 42.49 -38.19
C ASP A 204 -7.92 43.51 -37.08
N GLU A 205 -7.76 44.80 -37.34
CA GLU A 205 -8.05 45.88 -36.38
C GLU A 205 -9.54 45.98 -35.99
N GLN A 206 -10.45 45.44 -36.80
CA GLN A 206 -11.89 45.42 -36.51
C GLN A 206 -12.32 44.15 -35.75
N HIS A 207 -11.48 43.11 -35.69
CA HIS A 207 -11.77 41.87 -34.97
C HIS A 207 -11.91 42.13 -33.47
N GLN A 208 -10.99 42.90 -32.89
CA GLN A 208 -11.01 43.26 -31.47
C GLN A 208 -12.31 43.97 -31.08
N LYS A 209 -12.75 44.92 -31.93
CA LYS A 209 -14.00 45.68 -31.70
C LYS A 209 -15.24 44.79 -31.78
N LEU A 210 -15.25 43.83 -32.72
CA LEU A 210 -16.36 42.90 -32.88
C LEU A 210 -16.45 41.94 -31.69
N VAL A 211 -15.31 41.46 -31.19
CA VAL A 211 -15.22 40.64 -29.97
C VAL A 211 -15.66 41.43 -28.73
N GLU A 212 -15.23 42.68 -28.58
CA GLU A 212 -15.66 43.54 -27.46
C GLU A 212 -17.17 43.80 -27.48
N ILE A 213 -17.74 44.10 -28.66
CA ILE A 213 -19.19 44.27 -28.82
C ILE A 213 -19.91 42.96 -28.48
N PHE A 214 -19.41 41.83 -28.96
CA PHE A 214 -19.98 40.52 -28.67
C PHE A 214 -19.96 40.20 -27.17
N ILE A 215 -18.83 40.36 -26.49
CA ILE A 215 -18.71 40.14 -25.04
C ILE A 215 -19.67 41.07 -24.28
N SER A 216 -19.79 42.34 -24.69
CA SER A 216 -20.71 43.30 -24.05
C SER A 216 -22.19 42.96 -24.25
N SER A 217 -22.53 42.22 -25.31
CA SER A 217 -23.91 41.80 -25.63
C SER A 217 -24.36 40.53 -24.90
N ILE A 218 -23.40 39.79 -24.29
CA ILE A 218 -23.65 38.53 -23.61
C ILE A 218 -24.09 38.77 -22.14
N PRO A 219 -24.99 37.93 -21.58
CA PRO A 219 -25.35 38.00 -20.17
C PRO A 219 -24.14 37.94 -19.22
N PRO A 220 -24.15 38.70 -18.11
CA PRO A 220 -22.97 38.90 -17.25
C PRO A 220 -22.43 37.60 -16.61
N LEU A 221 -23.28 36.58 -16.44
CA LEU A 221 -22.87 35.25 -15.96
C LEU A 221 -21.97 34.50 -16.94
N LEU A 222 -22.18 34.70 -18.25
CA LEU A 222 -21.42 34.06 -19.32
C LEU A 222 -20.17 34.87 -19.66
N ALA A 223 -20.24 36.20 -19.66
CA ALA A 223 -19.09 37.08 -19.85
C ALA A 223 -17.98 36.80 -18.82
N LYS A 224 -18.34 36.68 -17.53
CA LYS A 224 -17.39 36.36 -16.46
C LYS A 224 -16.73 34.99 -16.61
N ARG A 225 -17.36 34.04 -17.32
CA ARG A 225 -16.80 32.70 -17.58
C ARG A 225 -15.84 32.70 -18.77
N LEU A 226 -16.02 33.61 -19.72
CA LEU A 226 -15.15 33.79 -20.88
C LEU A 226 -13.92 34.65 -20.55
N GLU A 227 -14.04 35.66 -19.68
CA GLU A 227 -12.89 36.47 -19.22
C GLU A 227 -11.86 35.68 -18.40
N PHE A 228 -12.27 34.61 -17.71
CA PHE A 228 -11.36 33.73 -16.97
C PHE A 228 -10.56 32.76 -17.87
N ALA A 229 -10.84 32.77 -19.18
CA ALA A 229 -10.32 31.82 -20.15
C ALA A 229 -9.31 32.41 -21.14
N ALA A 230 -9.10 33.73 -21.09
CA ALA A 230 -8.07 34.47 -21.84
C ALA A 230 -6.86 34.73 -20.94
#